data_AF-A0A945E2A1-F1
#
_entry.id   AF-A0A945E2A1-F1
#
_cell.length_a   1.000
_cell.length_b   1.000
_cell.length_c   1.000
_cell.angle_alpha   90.00
_cell.angle_beta   90.00
_cell.angle_gamma   90.00
#
_symmetry.space_group_name_H-M   'P 1'
#
loop_
_entity.id
_entity.type
_entity.pdbx_description
1 polymer ?
#
loop_
_entity_poly.entity_id
_entity_poly.type
_entity_poly.pdbx_seq_one_letter_code
_entity_poly.pdbx_strand_id
1 'polypeptide(L)'
;MSEIKTIKNKKNFEEIFASQKVAMKIAKLDSFFIKLPHLPKKISAFINKVVPWLVLLGAIISLITTVISSLLAILSLIAFDLGLIIDMTGSLLIILLNTLLLTKAFKPLRNGNAVGWIYLFWANILSMLNSIYNIFIGDINGTGQISLTIILTILGFYLLFEIGQFYEFKKKQI
;
A
#
# COMPACT_ATOMS: atom_id res chain seq x y z
N MET A 1 -19.51 -44.09 10.11
CA MET A 1 -18.17 -43.48 10.04
C MET A 1 -18.24 -42.34 9.02
N SER A 2 -18.65 -41.15 9.46
CA SER A 2 -18.88 -39.99 8.59
C SER A 2 -17.61 -39.15 8.50
N GLU A 3 -17.04 -39.02 7.31
CA GLU A 3 -15.94 -38.09 7.03
C GLU A 3 -16.42 -36.65 7.21
N ILE A 4 -15.85 -35.99 8.23
CA ILE A 4 -15.98 -34.54 8.40
C ILE A 4 -15.09 -33.89 7.34
N LYS A 5 -15.67 -33.55 6.19
CA LYS A 5 -15.10 -32.60 5.23
C LYS A 5 -15.01 -31.22 5.89
N THR A 6 -13.95 -30.98 6.65
CA THR A 6 -13.55 -29.63 7.07
C THR A 6 -12.92 -28.93 5.87
N ILE A 7 -13.76 -28.33 5.03
CA ILE A 7 -13.32 -27.36 4.02
C ILE A 7 -12.84 -26.13 4.78
N LYS A 8 -11.54 -26.09 5.08
CA LYS A 8 -10.85 -24.92 5.63
C LYS A 8 -10.87 -23.85 4.54
N ASN A 9 -11.92 -23.04 4.54
CA ASN A 9 -12.16 -21.92 3.63
C ASN A 9 -11.14 -20.80 3.93
N LYS A 10 -9.86 -21.05 3.64
CA LYS A 10 -8.76 -20.10 3.81
C LYS A 10 -8.86 -19.12 2.65
N LYS A 11 -9.59 -18.01 2.87
CA LYS A 11 -9.62 -16.90 1.92
C LYS A 11 -8.19 -16.49 1.61
N ASN A 12 -7.84 -16.51 0.33
CA ASN A 12 -6.51 -16.11 -0.11
C ASN A 12 -6.33 -14.60 0.12
N PHE A 13 -5.10 -14.15 0.38
CA PHE A 13 -4.80 -12.71 0.57
C PHE A 13 -5.33 -11.86 -0.60
N GLU A 14 -5.23 -12.38 -1.83
CA GLU A 14 -5.82 -11.81 -3.04
C GLU A 14 -7.36 -11.64 -2.94
N GLU A 15 -8.09 -12.58 -2.35
CA GLU A 15 -9.55 -12.49 -2.21
C GLU A 15 -9.98 -11.46 -1.17
N ILE A 16 -9.16 -11.24 -0.14
CA ILE A 16 -9.46 -10.26 0.91
C ILE A 16 -9.23 -8.85 0.38
N PHE A 17 -8.05 -8.59 -0.19
CA PHE A 17 -7.63 -7.23 -0.54
C PHE A 17 -7.86 -6.87 -2.00
N ALA A 18 -7.83 -7.83 -2.92
CA ALA A 18 -7.89 -7.60 -4.37
C ALA A 18 -9.07 -8.31 -5.05
N SER A 19 -10.20 -8.45 -4.34
CA SER A 19 -11.43 -8.97 -4.96
C SER A 19 -12.00 -8.01 -5.99
N GLN A 20 -12.75 -8.54 -6.96
CA GLN A 20 -13.46 -7.74 -7.96
C GLN A 20 -14.43 -6.73 -7.31
N LYS A 21 -15.03 -7.07 -6.16
CA LYS A 21 -15.88 -6.14 -5.39
C LYS A 21 -15.09 -4.91 -4.91
N VAL A 22 -13.85 -5.12 -4.45
CA VAL A 22 -12.96 -4.03 -4.04
C VAL A 22 -12.56 -3.20 -5.27
N ALA A 23 -12.20 -3.84 -6.38
CA ALA A 23 -11.88 -3.15 -7.63
C ALA A 23 -12.99 -2.20 -8.08
N MET A 24 -14.25 -2.65 -8.06
CA MET A 24 -15.40 -1.82 -8.41
C MET A 24 -15.61 -0.65 -7.45
N LYS A 25 -15.34 -0.84 -6.14
CA LYS A 25 -15.41 0.26 -5.17
C LYS A 25 -14.33 1.29 -5.41
N ILE A 26 -13.10 0.87 -5.69
CA ILE A 26 -11.99 1.77 -6.00
C ILE A 26 -12.27 2.51 -7.32
N ALA A 27 -12.79 1.84 -8.34
CA ALA A 27 -13.15 2.47 -9.61
C ALA A 27 -14.23 3.55 -9.44
N LYS A 28 -15.14 3.44 -8.46
CA LYS A 28 -16.09 4.54 -8.14
C LYS A 28 -15.38 5.77 -7.60
N LEU A 29 -14.25 5.61 -6.91
CA LEU A 29 -13.45 6.73 -6.42
C LEU A 29 -12.76 7.51 -7.55
N ASP A 30 -12.61 6.90 -8.73
CA ASP A 30 -12.08 7.57 -9.92
C ASP A 30 -12.87 8.84 -10.27
N SER A 31 -14.18 8.84 -9.98
CA SER A 31 -15.06 10.01 -10.17
C SER A 31 -14.60 11.28 -9.44
N PHE A 32 -13.86 11.15 -8.34
CA PHE A 32 -13.27 12.30 -7.64
C PHE A 32 -12.07 12.88 -8.40
N PHE A 33 -11.37 12.06 -9.18
CA PHE A 33 -10.16 12.43 -9.92
C PHE A 33 -10.43 12.84 -11.37
N ILE A 34 -11.60 12.51 -11.94
CA ILE A 34 -12.02 12.93 -13.30
C ILE A 34 -11.98 14.46 -13.49
N LYS A 35 -12.16 15.24 -12.42
CA LYS A 35 -12.14 16.71 -12.48
C LYS A 35 -10.73 17.29 -12.58
N LEU A 36 -9.69 16.49 -12.36
CA LEU A 36 -8.31 16.92 -12.43
C LEU A 36 -7.82 16.86 -13.89
N PRO A 37 -6.89 17.73 -14.31
CA PRO A 37 -6.36 17.69 -15.66
C PRO A 37 -5.70 16.33 -15.92
N HIS A 38 -6.13 15.63 -16.96
CA HIS A 38 -5.54 14.34 -17.34
C HIS A 38 -4.14 14.52 -17.92
N LEU A 39 -3.26 13.57 -17.64
CA LEU A 39 -1.92 13.59 -18.20
C LEU A 39 -1.96 13.20 -19.70
N PRO A 40 -1.06 13.78 -20.53
CA PRO A 40 -0.89 13.31 -21.91
C PRO A 40 -0.61 11.81 -21.96
N LYS A 41 -1.27 11.08 -22.87
CA LYS A 41 -1.16 9.60 -22.98
C LYS A 41 0.27 9.07 -22.99
N LYS A 42 1.21 9.81 -23.59
CA LYS A 42 2.63 9.48 -23.64
C LYS A 42 3.26 9.44 -22.23
N ILE A 43 2.88 10.38 -21.35
CA ILE A 43 3.34 10.45 -19.97
C ILE A 43 2.72 9.32 -19.16
N SER A 44 1.39 9.13 -19.23
CA SER A 44 0.71 8.05 -18.49
C SER A 44 1.26 6.67 -18.86
N ALA A 45 1.56 6.43 -20.14
CA ALA A 45 2.22 5.20 -20.59
C ALA A 45 3.66 5.04 -20.08
N PHE A 46 4.43 6.14 -20.02
CA PHE A 46 5.78 6.13 -19.44
C PHE A 46 5.73 5.82 -17.94
N ILE A 47 4.84 6.48 -17.19
CA ILE A 47 4.62 6.23 -15.77
C ILE A 47 4.22 4.77 -15.55
N ASN A 48 3.28 4.24 -16.33
CA ASN A 48 2.87 2.83 -16.24
C ASN A 48 4.05 1.86 -16.43
N LYS A 49 5.02 2.18 -17.30
CA LYS A 49 6.24 1.37 -17.49
C LYS A 49 7.19 1.45 -16.30
N VAL A 50 7.24 2.59 -15.61
CA VAL A 50 8.15 2.86 -14.48
C VAL A 50 7.57 2.41 -13.13
N VAL A 51 6.25 2.47 -12.97
CA VAL A 51 5.54 2.16 -11.71
C VAL A 51 5.95 0.81 -11.09
N PRO A 52 6.01 -0.32 -11.83
CA PRO A 52 6.45 -1.59 -11.23
C PRO A 52 7.83 -1.46 -10.57
N TRP A 53 8.75 -0.73 -11.16
CA TRP A 53 10.10 -0.54 -10.61
C TRP A 53 10.09 0.36 -9.37
N LEU A 54 9.27 1.42 -9.36
CA LEU A 54 9.08 2.25 -8.18
C LEU A 54 8.50 1.45 -7.01
N VAL A 55 7.56 0.55 -7.30
CA VAL A 55 6.97 -0.35 -6.30
C VAL A 55 8.01 -1.31 -5.73
N LEU A 56 8.87 -1.87 -6.58
CA LEU A 56 9.96 -2.73 -6.14
C LEU A 56 10.94 -1.97 -5.24
N LEU A 57 11.34 -0.76 -5.65
CA LEU A 57 12.19 0.11 -4.85
C LEU A 57 11.54 0.43 -3.50
N GLY A 58 10.26 0.80 -3.50
CA GLY A 58 9.50 1.07 -2.29
C GLY A 58 9.41 -0.15 -1.37
N ALA A 59 9.26 -1.36 -1.92
CA ALA A 59 9.25 -2.60 -1.16
C ALA A 59 10.62 -2.86 -0.48
N ILE A 60 11.73 -2.64 -1.20
CA ILE A 60 13.09 -2.79 -0.64
C ILE A 60 13.32 -1.77 0.48
N ILE A 61 12.98 -0.50 0.26
CA ILE A 61 13.09 0.54 1.28
C ILE A 61 12.26 0.17 2.50
N SER A 62 11.00 -0.23 2.32
CA SER A 62 10.11 -0.60 3.43
C SER A 62 10.63 -1.81 4.20
N LEU A 63 11.26 -2.77 3.53
CA LEU A 63 11.89 -3.92 4.17
C LEU A 63 13.10 -3.51 5.03
N ILE A 64 13.95 -2.61 4.54
CA ILE A 64 15.06 -2.04 5.32
C ILE A 64 14.51 -1.28 6.54
N THR A 65 13.50 -0.43 6.34
CA THR A 65 12.85 0.30 7.43
C THR A 65 12.27 -0.65 8.47
N THR A 66 11.64 -1.75 8.03
CA THR A 66 11.10 -2.78 8.95
C THR A 66 12.19 -3.35 9.85
N VAL A 67 13.37 -3.68 9.30
CA VAL A 67 14.49 -4.21 10.08
C VAL A 67 14.97 -3.18 11.10
N ILE A 68 15.14 -1.92 10.69
CA ILE A 68 15.55 -0.83 11.59
C ILE A 68 14.51 -0.63 12.71
N SER A 69 13.22 -0.51 12.36
CA SER A 69 12.13 -0.36 13.32
C SER A 69 12.04 -1.54 14.29
N SER A 70 12.32 -2.76 13.83
CA SER A 70 12.32 -3.95 14.70
C SER A 70 13.43 -3.89 15.75
N LEU A 71 14.61 -3.38 15.39
CA LEU A 71 15.71 -3.20 16.33
C LEU A 71 15.38 -2.12 17.36
N LEU A 72 14.80 -1.00 16.92
CA LEU A 72 14.34 0.07 17.82
C LEU A 72 13.25 -0.40 18.78
N ALA A 73 12.31 -1.24 18.31
CA ALA A 73 11.30 -1.86 19.16
C ALA A 73 11.93 -2.74 20.26
N ILE A 74 12.97 -3.51 19.95
CA ILE A 74 13.70 -4.31 20.96
C ILE A 74 14.39 -3.40 21.98
N LEU A 75 15.04 -2.33 21.53
CA LEU A 75 15.68 -1.36 22.44
C LEU A 75 14.65 -0.70 23.37
N SER A 76 13.43 -0.41 22.87
CA SER A 76 12.34 0.14 23.68
C SER A 76 11.91 -0.79 24.82
N LEU A 77 11.90 -2.11 24.56
CA LEU A 77 11.60 -3.12 25.57
C LEU A 77 12.67 -3.16 26.68
N ILE A 78 13.94 -3.02 26.30
CA ILE A 78 15.06 -2.98 27.26
C ILE A 78 15.00 -1.70 28.11
N ALA A 79 14.57 -0.59 27.53
CA ALA A 79 14.41 0.69 28.22
C ALA A 79 13.15 0.74 29.13
N PHE A 80 12.26 -0.25 29.05
CA PHE A 80 10.98 -0.29 29.77
C PHE A 80 10.08 0.94 29.52
N ASP A 81 10.21 1.58 28.36
CA ASP A 81 9.37 2.72 27.98
C ASP A 81 8.10 2.22 27.29
N LEU A 82 7.00 2.14 28.04
CA LEU A 82 5.70 1.69 27.54
C LEU A 82 5.17 2.55 26.40
N GLY A 83 5.45 3.86 26.39
CA GLY A 83 5.00 4.75 25.32
C GLY A 83 5.72 4.41 24.01
N LEU A 84 7.04 4.27 24.09
CA LEU A 84 7.88 3.92 22.94
C LEU A 84 7.59 2.50 22.42
N ILE A 85 7.31 1.55 23.30
CA ILE A 85 6.93 0.18 22.91
C ILE A 85 5.63 0.18 22.08
N ILE A 86 4.60 0.90 22.54
CA ILE A 86 3.30 0.96 21.84
C ILE A 86 3.48 1.61 20.47
N ASP A 87 4.18 2.73 20.41
CA ASP A 87 4.44 3.46 19.17
C ASP A 87 5.23 2.62 18.15
N MET A 88 6.38 2.07 18.56
CA MET A 88 7.23 1.27 17.67
C MET A 88 6.53 -0.01 17.20
N THR A 89 5.76 -0.67 18.07
CA THR A 89 5.03 -1.89 17.69
C THR A 89 3.90 -1.58 16.70
N GLY A 90 3.15 -0.50 16.92
CA GLY A 90 2.07 -0.07 16.02
C GLY A 90 2.61 0.30 14.64
N SER A 91 3.65 1.14 14.61
CA SER A 91 4.34 1.54 13.38
C SER A 91 4.90 0.34 12.61
N LEU A 92 5.54 -0.61 13.31
CA LEU A 92 6.11 -1.81 12.70
C LEU A 92 5.06 -2.68 12.00
N LEU A 93 3.86 -2.84 12.58
CA LEU A 93 2.78 -3.60 11.95
C LEU A 93 2.29 -2.95 10.65
N ILE A 94 2.18 -1.61 10.63
CA ILE A 94 1.77 -0.85 9.43
C ILE A 94 2.83 -0.99 8.33
N ILE A 95 4.11 -0.81 8.67
CA ILE A 95 5.22 -0.91 7.71
C ILE A 95 5.33 -2.35 7.15
N LEU A 96 5.15 -3.37 7.99
CA LEU A 96 5.14 -4.77 7.55
C LEU A 96 4.01 -5.03 6.54
N LEU A 97 2.80 -4.59 6.85
CA LEU A 97 1.65 -4.78 5.96
C LEU A 97 1.85 -4.04 4.63
N ASN A 98 2.39 -2.82 4.68
CA ASN A 98 2.73 -2.04 3.49
C ASN A 98 3.80 -2.74 2.63
N THR A 99 4.85 -3.27 3.27
CA THR A 99 5.92 -4.04 2.61
C THR A 99 5.36 -5.26 1.89
N LEU A 100 4.44 -6.00 2.53
CA LEU A 100 3.78 -7.15 1.92
C LEU A 100 2.95 -6.76 0.70
N LEU A 101 2.17 -5.68 0.79
CA LEU A 101 1.36 -5.17 -0.33
C LEU A 101 2.22 -4.75 -1.52
N LEU A 102 3.29 -3.97 -1.28
CA LEU A 102 4.20 -3.53 -2.33
C LEU A 102 4.92 -4.72 -2.99
N THR A 103 5.39 -5.68 -2.19
CA THR A 103 6.03 -6.90 -2.71
C THR A 103 5.05 -7.72 -3.56
N LYS A 104 3.79 -7.86 -3.13
CA LYS A 104 2.74 -8.55 -3.89
C LYS A 104 2.28 -7.77 -5.12
N ALA A 105 2.42 -6.46 -5.14
CA ALA A 105 2.01 -5.61 -6.25
C ALA A 105 2.95 -5.71 -7.46
N PHE A 106 4.25 -5.90 -7.25
CA PHE A 106 5.25 -5.88 -8.34
C PHE A 106 4.93 -6.78 -9.53
N LYS A 107 4.79 -8.09 -9.29
CA LYS A 107 4.54 -9.10 -10.35
C LYS A 107 3.25 -8.83 -11.13
N PRO A 108 2.08 -8.61 -10.48
CA PRO A 108 0.86 -8.31 -11.21
C PRO A 108 0.90 -6.96 -11.94
N LEU A 109 1.55 -5.92 -11.39
CA LEU A 109 1.71 -4.64 -12.10
C LEU A 109 2.51 -4.79 -13.39
N ARG A 110 3.62 -5.51 -13.34
CA ARG A 110 4.43 -5.80 -14.53
C ARG A 110 3.66 -6.54 -15.62
N ASN A 111 2.66 -7.33 -15.23
CA ASN A 111 1.80 -8.10 -16.13
C ASN A 111 0.52 -7.36 -16.58
N GLY A 112 0.35 -6.10 -16.17
CA GLY A 112 -0.85 -5.31 -16.46
C GLY A 112 -2.12 -5.88 -15.81
N ASN A 113 -2.00 -6.50 -14.63
CA ASN A 113 -3.14 -7.03 -13.89
C ASN A 113 -3.62 -6.04 -12.82
N ALA A 114 -4.93 -5.76 -12.81
CA ALA A 114 -5.60 -4.90 -11.83
C ALA A 114 -5.36 -5.29 -10.37
N VAL A 115 -5.07 -6.57 -10.08
CA VAL A 115 -4.70 -7.01 -8.72
C VAL A 115 -3.51 -6.23 -8.16
N GLY A 116 -2.51 -5.94 -8.98
CA GLY A 116 -1.32 -5.18 -8.55
C GLY A 116 -1.63 -3.71 -8.28
N TRP A 117 -2.49 -3.13 -9.12
CA TRP A 117 -2.99 -1.77 -8.93
C TRP A 117 -3.83 -1.64 -7.65
N ILE A 118 -4.64 -2.64 -7.31
CA ILE A 118 -5.40 -2.66 -6.05
C ILE A 118 -4.46 -2.74 -4.83
N TYR A 119 -3.40 -3.54 -4.90
CA TYR A 119 -2.41 -3.57 -3.82
C TYR A 119 -1.69 -2.23 -3.65
N LEU A 120 -1.38 -1.53 -4.74
CA LEU A 120 -0.85 -0.17 -4.65
C LEU A 120 -1.83 0.81 -4.02
N PHE A 121 -3.12 0.69 -4.33
CA PHE A 121 -4.15 1.51 -3.70
C PHE A 121 -4.11 1.32 -2.17
N TRP A 122 -4.10 0.07 -1.70
CA TRP A 122 -4.01 -0.22 -0.27
C TRP A 122 -2.69 0.25 0.36
N ALA A 123 -1.57 0.13 -0.34
CA ALA A 123 -0.28 0.65 0.12
C ALA A 123 -0.33 2.19 0.33
N ASN A 124 -0.95 2.92 -0.61
CA ASN A 124 -1.16 4.37 -0.46
C ASN A 124 -2.10 4.70 0.72
N ILE A 125 -3.18 3.93 0.92
CA ILE A 125 -4.06 4.10 2.08
C ILE A 125 -3.31 3.87 3.39
N LEU A 126 -2.47 2.83 3.48
CA LEU A 126 -1.67 2.58 4.68
C LEU A 126 -0.65 3.69 4.93
N SER A 127 0.00 4.20 3.88
CA SER A 127 0.91 5.34 4.01
C SER A 127 0.19 6.59 4.51
N MET A 128 -1.02 6.85 4.03
CA MET A 128 -1.87 7.94 4.51
C MET A 128 -2.24 7.76 5.99
N LEU A 129 -2.68 6.55 6.39
CA LEU A 129 -3.02 6.24 7.77
C LEU A 129 -1.81 6.37 8.71
N ASN A 130 -0.63 5.92 8.26
CA ASN A 130 0.62 6.09 9.00
C ASN A 130 0.96 7.57 9.21
N SER A 131 0.78 8.38 8.16
CA SER A 131 1.02 9.83 8.24
C SER A 131 0.06 10.49 9.23
N ILE A 132 -1.22 10.10 9.22
CA ILE A 132 -2.22 10.59 10.17
C ILE A 132 -1.87 10.16 11.60
N TYR A 133 -1.48 8.90 11.80
CA TYR A 133 -1.06 8.38 13.09
C TYR A 133 0.11 9.18 13.68
N ASN A 134 1.15 9.42 12.87
CA ASN A 134 2.32 10.20 13.28
C ASN A 134 1.97 11.64 13.70
N ILE A 135 0.98 12.26 13.05
CA ILE A 135 0.47 13.58 13.44
C ILE A 135 -0.20 13.53 14.82
N PHE A 136 -0.99 12.50 15.10
CA PHE A 136 -1.72 12.36 16.37
C PHE A 136 -0.82 12.07 17.57
N ILE A 137 0.26 11.31 17.38
CA ILE A 137 1.22 10.98 18.47
C ILE A 137 2.18 12.14 18.78
N GLY A 138 2.14 13.24 18.03
CA GLY A 138 2.96 14.41 18.29
C GLY A 138 4.44 14.25 17.92
N ASP A 139 4.80 13.23 17.13
CA ASP A 139 6.12 13.09 16.51
C ASP A 139 6.26 14.12 15.36
N ILE A 140 6.26 15.39 15.75
CA ILE A 140 6.32 16.55 14.87
C ILE A 140 7.77 16.99 14.81
N ASN A 141 8.62 16.14 14.23
CA ASN A 141 9.88 16.59 13.66
C ASN A 141 9.56 17.37 12.36
N GLY A 142 8.99 18.57 12.55
CA GLY A 142 8.78 19.60 11.53
C GLY A 142 7.36 19.62 10.94
N THR A 143 6.59 20.64 11.29
CA THR A 143 5.34 21.05 10.61
C THR A 143 5.47 21.14 9.07
N GLY A 144 6.68 21.36 8.54
CA GLY A 144 6.97 21.31 7.10
C GLY A 144 6.96 19.91 6.46
N GLN A 145 7.17 18.83 7.23
CA GLN A 145 7.13 17.46 6.69
C GLN A 145 5.70 16.96 6.49
N ILE A 146 4.77 17.42 7.34
CA ILE A 146 3.35 17.03 7.30
C ILE A 146 2.70 17.50 5.99
N SER A 147 2.92 18.77 5.61
CA SER A 147 2.38 19.32 4.36
C SER A 147 2.92 18.57 3.13
N LEU A 148 4.21 18.26 3.12
CA LEU A 148 4.85 17.58 2.00
C LEU A 148 4.35 16.14 1.86
N THR A 149 4.16 15.44 2.97
CA THR A 149 3.67 14.05 2.98
C THR A 149 2.24 13.98 2.43
N ILE A 150 1.36 14.87 2.89
CA ILE A 150 -0.04 14.92 2.41
C ILE A 150 -0.09 15.22 0.90
N ILE A 151 0.70 16.18 0.43
CA ILE A 151 0.78 16.51 -1.00
C ILE A 151 1.26 15.30 -1.81
N LEU A 152 2.31 14.62 -1.35
CA LEU A 152 2.83 13.42 -2.02
C LEU A 152 1.81 12.27 -2.03
N THR A 153 1.05 12.09 -0.95
CA THR A 153 -0.01 11.08 -0.87
C THR A 153 -1.12 11.38 -1.88
N ILE A 154 -1.60 12.63 -1.95
CA ILE A 154 -2.64 13.03 -2.91
C ILE A 154 -2.14 12.85 -4.35
N LEU A 155 -0.89 13.26 -4.62
CA LEU A 155 -0.25 13.05 -5.92
C LEU A 155 -0.12 11.55 -6.25
N GLY A 156 0.22 10.73 -5.25
CA GLY A 156 0.29 9.27 -5.39
C GLY A 156 -1.05 8.67 -5.79
N PHE A 157 -2.16 9.09 -5.16
CA PHE A 157 -3.50 8.69 -5.56
C PHE A 157 -3.85 9.16 -6.96
N TYR A 158 -3.59 10.42 -7.30
CA TYR A 158 -3.84 10.95 -8.63
C TYR A 158 -3.11 10.14 -9.71
N LEU A 159 -1.81 9.89 -9.54
CA LEU A 159 -1.03 9.07 -10.47
C LEU A 159 -1.55 7.63 -10.54
N LEU A 160 -1.99 7.08 -9.42
CA LEU A 160 -2.55 5.73 -9.35
C LEU A 160 -3.84 5.61 -10.17
N PHE A 161 -4.75 6.58 -10.11
CA PHE A 161 -5.96 6.58 -10.93
C PHE A 161 -5.65 6.80 -12.41
N GLU A 162 -4.70 7.68 -12.73
CA GLU A 162 -4.29 7.97 -14.11
C GLU A 162 -3.70 6.73 -14.82
N ILE A 163 -2.94 5.90 -14.12
CA ILE A 163 -2.44 4.64 -14.67
C ILE A 163 -3.44 3.48 -14.59
N GLY A 164 -4.53 3.63 -13.82
CA GLY A 164 -5.53 2.58 -13.59
C GLY A 164 -6.12 2.02 -14.88
N GLN A 165 -6.28 2.86 -15.91
CA GLN A 165 -6.77 2.50 -17.23
C GLN A 165 -5.91 1.45 -17.97
N PHE A 166 -4.65 1.23 -17.58
CA PHE A 166 -3.77 0.24 -18.21
C PHE A 166 -3.89 -1.16 -17.59
N TYR A 167 -4.73 -1.34 -16.57
CA TYR A 167 -4.82 -2.58 -15.82
C TYR A 167 -6.17 -3.25 -15.96
N GLU A 168 -6.16 -4.53 -16.29
CA GLU A 168 -7.38 -5.33 -16.45
C GLU A 168 -7.42 -6.47 -15.43
N PHE A 169 -8.62 -6.85 -15.00
CA PHE A 169 -8.79 -7.96 -14.08
C PHE A 169 -8.64 -9.30 -14.82
N LYS A 170 -7.41 -9.81 -14.87
CA LYS A 170 -7.11 -11.11 -15.49
C LYS A 170 -7.41 -12.22 -14.47
N LYS A 171 -8.39 -13.09 -14.78
CA LYS A 171 -8.62 -14.32 -14.00
C LYS A 171 -7.33 -15.15 -13.99
N LYS A 172 -6.93 -15.62 -12.81
CA LYS A 172 -5.78 -16.53 -12.64
C LYS A 172 -6.07 -17.79 -13.48
N GLN A 173 -5.30 -18.03 -14.53
CA GLN A 173 -5.25 -19.35 -15.16
C GLN A 173 -4.62 -20.27 -14.10
N ILE A 174 -5.45 -21.14 -13.54
CA ILE A 174 -5.06 -22.14 -12.54
C ILE A 174 -4.25 -23.23 -13.24
#